data_AF-A0A2V7I465-F1
#
_entry.id   AF-A0A2V7I465-F1
#
_cell.length_a   1.000
_cell.length_b   1.000
_cell.length_c   1.000
_cell.angle_alpha   90.00
_cell.angle_beta   90.00
_cell.angle_gamma   90.00
#
_symmetry.space_group_name_H-M   'P 1'
#
loop_
_entity.id
_entity.type
_entity.pdbx_description
1 polymer ?
#
loop_
_entity_poly.entity_id
_entity_poly.type
_entity_poly.pdbx_seq_one_letter_code
_entity_poly.pdbx_strand_id
1 'polypeptide(L)'
;MSPSHQWYGVVPGWLPFYALIAVALVLFARRVSVLVRLMLKGKADMRWDRVPARLARVIVFVVGQARLIGGDFWPGLMHATIFWGFIILTLGTLEFFGKGVTESFSLPFLSDTPAYLVLEDLFSVAVIAAVGYAAFRRLVTKPRRLTLSPEGLVILLLIFGLMVTDLSADACRILLAPAPTDPWQFAGRALASIFAGLPRGAVQGL
;
A
#
# COMPACT_ATOMS: atom_id res chain seq x y z
N MET A 1 -3.94 19.20 -12.12
CA MET A 1 -4.98 18.50 -12.88
C MET A 1 -4.64 17.01 -12.89
N SER A 2 -5.51 16.17 -12.35
CA SER A 2 -5.23 14.73 -12.26
C SER A 2 -5.29 14.05 -13.66
N PRO A 3 -4.53 12.95 -13.88
CA PRO A 3 -4.50 12.25 -15.18
C PRO A 3 -5.88 11.82 -15.70
N SER A 4 -6.82 11.53 -14.82
CA SER A 4 -8.20 11.15 -15.17
C SER A 4 -9.01 12.29 -15.80
N HIS A 5 -8.63 13.55 -15.61
CA HIS A 5 -9.30 14.70 -16.22
C HIS A 5 -8.64 15.16 -17.55
N GLN A 6 -7.59 14.47 -18.00
CA GLN A 6 -6.87 14.80 -19.24
C GLN A 6 -7.40 14.02 -20.46
N TRP A 7 -7.03 14.47 -21.65
CA TRP A 7 -7.31 13.76 -22.91
C TRP A 7 -6.03 13.12 -23.45
N TYR A 8 -6.07 11.82 -23.71
CA TYR A 8 -5.00 11.06 -24.35
C TYR A 8 -5.31 10.89 -25.84
N GLY A 9 -5.11 11.95 -26.61
CA GLY A 9 -5.54 12.02 -28.00
C GLY A 9 -7.07 12.03 -28.09
N VAL A 10 -7.65 10.91 -28.52
CA VAL A 10 -9.11 10.74 -28.63
C VAL A 10 -9.75 10.09 -27.40
N VAL A 11 -8.95 9.52 -26.50
CA VAL A 11 -9.46 8.80 -25.32
C VAL A 11 -9.46 9.75 -24.12
N PRO A 12 -10.62 10.03 -23.51
CA PRO A 12 -10.64 10.81 -22.28
C PRO A 12 -10.12 9.96 -21.11
N GLY A 13 -9.29 10.54 -20.25
CA GLY A 13 -8.59 9.85 -19.15
C GLY A 13 -9.51 9.21 -18.11
N TRP A 14 -10.74 9.69 -17.97
CA TRP A 14 -11.72 9.11 -17.05
C TRP A 14 -12.16 7.71 -17.49
N LEU A 15 -12.13 7.42 -18.80
CA LEU A 15 -12.56 6.14 -19.35
C LEU A 15 -11.68 4.97 -18.86
N PRO A 16 -10.35 4.96 -19.09
CA PRO A 16 -9.49 3.90 -18.56
C PRO A 16 -9.48 3.87 -17.03
N PHE A 17 -9.55 5.03 -16.37
CA PHE A 17 -9.61 5.11 -14.91
C PHE A 17 -10.82 4.34 -14.33
N TYR A 18 -12.03 4.67 -14.76
CA TYR A 18 -13.24 3.99 -14.27
C TYR A 18 -13.36 2.55 -14.78
N ALA A 19 -12.88 2.26 -16.00
CA ALA A 19 -12.87 0.90 -16.52
C ALA A 19 -11.99 -0.04 -15.67
N LEU A 20 -10.78 0.40 -15.31
CA LEU A 20 -9.89 -0.39 -14.46
C LEU A 20 -10.47 -0.59 -13.06
N ILE A 21 -11.05 0.44 -12.46
CA ILE A 21 -11.75 0.33 -11.16
C ILE A 21 -12.90 -0.68 -11.25
N ALA A 22 -13.73 -0.59 -12.29
CA ALA A 22 -14.86 -1.50 -12.47
C ALA A 22 -14.40 -2.96 -12.64
N VAL A 23 -13.37 -3.19 -13.46
CA VAL A 23 -12.78 -4.54 -13.64
C VAL A 23 -12.22 -5.05 -12.31
N ALA A 24 -11.46 -4.24 -11.57
CA ALA A 24 -10.92 -4.63 -10.28
C ALA A 24 -12.02 -4.99 -9.27
N LEU A 25 -13.07 -4.17 -9.17
CA LEU A 25 -14.22 -4.42 -8.28
C LEU A 25 -14.98 -5.70 -8.67
N VAL A 26 -15.19 -5.95 -9.96
CA VAL A 26 -15.86 -7.18 -10.43
C VAL A 26 -15.02 -8.43 -10.09
N LEU A 27 -13.72 -8.40 -10.35
CA LEU A 27 -12.82 -9.52 -10.03
C LEU A 27 -12.75 -9.76 -8.52
N PHE A 28 -12.63 -8.69 -7.73
CA PHE A 28 -12.66 -8.75 -6.27
C PHE A 28 -13.98 -9.34 -5.75
N ALA A 29 -15.13 -8.80 -6.19
CA ALA A 29 -16.44 -9.27 -5.77
C ALA A 29 -16.68 -10.75 -6.13
N ARG A 30 -16.25 -11.17 -7.33
CA ARG A 30 -16.28 -12.59 -7.73
C ARG A 30 -15.46 -13.46 -6.78
N ARG A 31 -14.22 -13.04 -6.45
CA ARG A 31 -13.34 -13.80 -5.56
C ARG A 31 -13.90 -13.86 -4.14
N VAL A 32 -14.35 -12.75 -3.60
CA VAL A 32 -15.01 -12.67 -2.28
C VAL A 32 -16.24 -13.57 -2.25
N SER A 33 -17.09 -13.53 -3.29
CA SER A 33 -18.28 -14.38 -3.37
C SER A 33 -17.94 -15.87 -3.36
N VAL A 34 -16.87 -16.29 -4.01
CA VAL A 34 -16.40 -17.69 -3.93
C VAL A 34 -15.95 -18.02 -2.51
N LEU A 35 -15.12 -17.18 -1.88
CA LEU A 35 -14.61 -17.44 -0.53
C LEU A 35 -15.73 -17.44 0.52
N VAL A 36 -16.65 -16.50 0.46
CA VAL A 36 -17.83 -16.44 1.34
C VAL A 36 -18.70 -17.68 1.16
N ARG A 37 -18.97 -18.12 -0.08
CA ARG A 37 -19.71 -19.36 -0.33
C ARG A 37 -19.01 -20.59 0.23
N LEU A 38 -17.68 -20.66 0.17
CA LEU A 38 -16.91 -21.73 0.78
C LEU A 38 -16.99 -21.69 2.31
N MET A 39 -16.88 -20.50 2.90
CA MET A 39 -17.00 -20.32 4.36
C MET A 39 -18.39 -20.66 4.88
N LEU A 40 -19.46 -20.34 4.14
CA LEU A 40 -20.84 -20.63 4.52
C LEU A 40 -21.19 -22.13 4.45
N LYS A 41 -20.41 -22.94 3.73
CA LYS A 41 -20.52 -24.41 3.75
C LYS A 41 -19.91 -25.04 5.01
N GLY A 42 -19.14 -24.27 5.79
CA GLY A 42 -18.61 -24.73 7.08
C GLY A 42 -19.71 -24.96 8.11
N LYS A 43 -19.38 -25.63 9.21
CA LYS A 43 -20.31 -25.81 10.34
C LYS A 43 -20.71 -24.44 10.91
N ALA A 44 -22.00 -24.27 11.20
CA ALA A 44 -22.48 -23.10 11.93
C ALA A 44 -21.80 -23.07 13.31
N ASP A 45 -21.23 -21.92 13.64
CA ASP A 45 -20.59 -21.66 14.92
C ASP A 45 -21.23 -20.41 15.53
N MET A 46 -21.39 -20.40 16.86
CA MET A 46 -22.02 -19.27 17.55
C MET A 46 -20.99 -18.14 17.64
N ARG A 47 -21.09 -17.15 16.75
CA ARG A 47 -20.08 -16.08 16.60
C ARG A 47 -20.30 -14.87 17.51
N TRP A 48 -21.49 -14.78 18.11
CA TRP A 48 -21.93 -13.65 18.93
C TRP A 48 -21.71 -13.90 20.43
N ASP A 49 -21.09 -15.01 20.81
CA ASP A 49 -20.70 -15.27 22.18
C ASP A 49 -19.41 -14.50 22.53
N ARG A 50 -19.34 -13.95 23.75
CA ARG A 50 -18.11 -13.33 24.30
C ARG A 50 -17.50 -12.27 23.37
N VAL A 51 -18.34 -11.45 22.73
CA VAL A 51 -17.92 -10.40 21.78
C VAL A 51 -16.80 -9.52 22.33
N PRO A 52 -16.84 -9.03 23.58
CA PRO A 52 -15.75 -8.19 24.11
C PRO A 52 -14.41 -8.92 24.14
N ALA A 53 -14.39 -10.18 24.57
CA ALA A 53 -13.16 -10.99 24.61
C ALA A 53 -12.64 -11.33 23.20
N ARG A 54 -13.54 -11.54 22.23
CA ARG A 54 -13.16 -11.75 20.82
C ARG A 54 -12.57 -10.47 20.22
N LEU A 55 -13.17 -9.31 20.48
CA LEU A 55 -12.65 -8.03 19.99
C LEU A 55 -11.29 -7.70 20.61
N ALA A 56 -11.12 -7.92 21.91
CA ALA A 56 -9.81 -7.77 22.57
C ALA A 56 -8.74 -8.67 21.91
N ARG A 57 -9.08 -9.91 21.54
CA ARG A 57 -8.17 -10.79 20.79
C ARG A 57 -7.84 -10.27 19.40
N VAL A 58 -8.78 -9.64 18.70
CA VAL A 58 -8.51 -9.01 17.39
C VAL A 58 -7.51 -7.86 17.56
N ILE A 59 -7.73 -7.00 18.56
CA ILE A 59 -6.82 -5.88 18.84
C ILE A 59 -5.42 -6.41 19.16
N VAL A 60 -5.29 -7.38 20.06
CA VAL A 60 -3.98 -7.90 20.48
C VAL A 60 -3.28 -8.68 19.36
N PHE A 61 -3.97 -9.60 18.70
CA PHE A 61 -3.33 -10.52 17.77
C PHE A 61 -3.31 -10.07 16.32
N VAL A 62 -4.31 -9.31 15.87
CA VAL A 62 -4.37 -8.81 14.49
C VAL A 62 -3.74 -7.43 14.41
N VAL A 63 -4.20 -6.48 15.22
CA VAL A 63 -3.68 -5.10 15.19
C VAL A 63 -2.29 -5.04 15.82
N GLY A 64 -2.14 -5.62 17.02
CA GLY A 64 -0.86 -5.67 17.74
C GLY A 64 0.13 -6.72 17.24
N GLN A 65 -0.27 -7.61 16.32
CA GLN A 65 0.59 -8.65 15.73
C GLN A 65 1.29 -9.55 16.79
N ALA A 66 0.77 -9.60 18.02
CA ALA A 66 1.47 -10.16 19.18
C ALA A 66 1.84 -11.64 19.02
N ARG A 67 1.02 -12.40 18.28
CA ARG A 67 1.27 -13.82 18.02
C ARG A 67 2.51 -14.04 17.14
N LEU A 68 2.75 -13.17 16.17
CA LEU A 68 3.87 -13.26 15.25
C LEU A 68 5.16 -12.80 15.94
N ILE A 69 5.11 -11.65 16.62
CA ILE A 69 6.25 -11.09 17.36
C ILE A 69 6.68 -12.02 18.49
N GLY A 70 5.74 -12.59 19.24
CA GLY A 70 6.03 -13.51 20.34
C GLY A 70 6.55 -14.88 19.90
N GLY A 71 6.26 -15.32 18.67
CA GLY A 71 6.75 -16.58 18.14
C GLY A 71 8.18 -16.48 17.60
N ASP A 72 8.47 -15.43 16.83
CA ASP A 72 9.79 -15.17 16.27
C ASP A 72 9.93 -13.67 16.01
N PHE A 73 10.77 -13.00 16.80
CA PHE A 73 10.78 -11.54 16.87
C PHE A 73 11.07 -10.88 15.51
N TRP A 74 12.12 -11.29 14.80
CA TRP A 74 12.52 -10.64 13.55
C TRP A 74 11.51 -10.86 12.41
N PRO A 75 11.03 -12.09 12.14
CA PRO A 75 9.98 -12.29 11.15
C PRO A 75 8.65 -11.65 11.56
N GLY A 76 8.35 -11.59 12.85
CA GLY A 76 7.15 -10.96 13.38
C GLY A 76 7.17 -9.45 13.20
N LEU A 77 8.29 -8.80 13.52
CA LEU A 77 8.50 -7.37 13.31
C LEU A 77 8.41 -7.03 11.83
N MET A 78 9.06 -7.80 10.95
CA MET A 78 8.95 -7.64 9.50
C MET A 78 7.50 -7.69 9.01
N HIS A 79 6.69 -8.65 9.47
CA HIS A 79 5.27 -8.71 9.10
C HIS A 79 4.47 -7.54 9.67
N ALA A 80 4.74 -7.14 10.91
CA ALA A 80 4.07 -6.01 11.54
C ALA A 80 4.37 -4.71 10.78
N THR A 81 5.61 -4.48 10.37
CA THR A 81 6.00 -3.34 9.53
C THR A 81 5.25 -3.33 8.21
N ILE A 82 5.19 -4.48 7.52
CA ILE A 82 4.43 -4.60 6.25
C ILE A 82 2.94 -4.31 6.50
N PHE A 83 2.34 -4.90 7.52
CA PHE A 83 0.92 -4.72 7.84
C PHE A 83 0.57 -3.25 8.15
N TRP A 84 1.31 -2.60 9.05
CA TRP A 84 1.06 -1.21 9.41
C TRP A 84 1.40 -0.24 8.29
N GLY A 85 2.46 -0.51 7.52
CA GLY A 85 2.77 0.27 6.33
C GLY A 85 1.62 0.23 5.34
N PHE A 86 1.07 -0.95 5.05
CA PHE A 86 -0.11 -1.06 4.18
C PHE A 86 -1.33 -0.32 4.70
N ILE A 87 -1.57 -0.27 6.02
CA ILE A 87 -2.67 0.51 6.59
C ILE A 87 -2.48 2.00 6.30
N ILE A 88 -1.28 2.53 6.57
CA ILE A 88 -0.97 3.95 6.41
C ILE A 88 -1.02 4.36 4.93
N LEU A 89 -0.41 3.56 4.06
CA LEU A 89 -0.36 3.79 2.61
C LEU A 89 -1.73 3.67 1.94
N THR A 90 -2.61 2.80 2.45
CA THR A 90 -3.97 2.68 1.92
C THR A 90 -4.76 3.98 2.12
N LEU A 91 -4.49 4.74 3.19
CA LEU A 91 -5.13 6.03 3.41
C LEU A 91 -4.69 7.05 2.35
N GLY A 92 -3.40 7.11 2.03
CA GLY A 92 -2.83 8.01 1.02
C GLY A 92 -3.30 7.61 -0.38
N THR A 93 -3.31 6.32 -0.66
CA THR A 93 -3.89 5.75 -1.90
C THR A 93 -5.38 6.12 -2.02
N LEU A 94 -6.16 6.03 -0.94
CA LEU A 94 -7.58 6.40 -0.96
C LEU A 94 -7.76 7.89 -1.31
N GLU A 95 -6.92 8.76 -0.74
CA GLU A 95 -6.91 10.17 -1.11
C GLU A 95 -6.52 10.40 -2.57
N PHE A 96 -5.48 9.72 -3.05
CA PHE A 96 -5.03 9.79 -4.45
C PHE A 96 -6.14 9.37 -5.44
N PHE A 97 -6.80 8.23 -5.19
CA PHE A 97 -7.93 7.78 -6.00
C PHE A 97 -9.12 8.75 -5.92
N GLY A 98 -9.40 9.30 -4.74
CA GLY A 98 -10.44 10.31 -4.57
C GLY A 98 -10.16 11.59 -5.37
N LYS A 99 -8.90 12.06 -5.39
CA LYS A 99 -8.44 13.18 -6.23
C LYS A 99 -8.56 12.88 -7.73
N GLY A 100 -8.53 11.61 -8.11
CA GLY A 100 -8.83 11.14 -9.46
C GLY A 100 -10.32 11.23 -9.85
N VAL A 101 -11.23 11.22 -8.88
CA VAL A 101 -12.67 11.40 -9.10
C VAL A 101 -13.05 12.89 -9.05
N THR A 102 -12.60 13.57 -8.00
CA THR A 102 -12.80 15.00 -7.78
C THR A 102 -11.52 15.61 -7.24
N GLU A 103 -10.96 16.60 -7.92
CA GLU A 103 -9.66 17.20 -7.53
C GLU A 103 -9.66 17.80 -6.11
N SER A 104 -10.83 18.17 -5.59
CA SER A 104 -11.01 18.70 -4.23
C SER A 104 -11.15 17.62 -3.14
N PHE A 105 -11.01 16.33 -3.47
CA PHE A 105 -11.10 15.28 -2.48
C PHE A 105 -9.90 15.33 -1.54
N SER A 106 -10.19 15.35 -0.25
CA SER A 106 -9.19 15.32 0.82
C SER A 106 -9.75 14.51 1.97
N LEU A 107 -8.91 13.68 2.59
CA LEU A 107 -9.24 13.01 3.84
C LEU A 107 -9.05 13.99 5.00
N PRO A 108 -10.12 14.31 5.75
CA PRO A 108 -10.01 15.25 6.86
C PRO A 108 -8.98 14.72 7.88
N PHE A 109 -8.16 15.63 8.39
CA PHE A 109 -7.08 15.37 9.38
C PHE A 109 -5.87 14.57 8.87
N LEU A 110 -5.86 14.07 7.63
CA LEU A 110 -4.74 13.32 7.06
C LEU A 110 -4.05 14.10 5.93
N SER A 111 -4.84 14.66 5.02
CA SER A 111 -4.34 15.35 3.83
C SER A 111 -3.39 16.49 4.18
N ASP A 112 -2.20 16.45 3.57
CA ASP A 112 -1.18 17.50 3.67
C ASP A 112 -0.70 17.80 5.10
N THR A 113 -0.97 16.91 6.06
CA THR A 113 -0.49 17.09 7.43
C THR A 113 0.97 16.63 7.54
N PRO A 114 1.87 17.46 8.11
CA PRO A 114 3.28 17.11 8.30
C PRO A 114 3.51 15.75 8.97
N ALA A 115 2.72 15.45 10.01
CA ALA A 115 2.84 14.21 10.76
C ALA A 115 2.49 12.97 9.90
N TYR A 116 1.44 13.07 9.07
CA TYR A 116 1.06 11.99 8.18
C TYR A 116 2.10 11.75 7.09
N LEU A 117 2.60 12.83 6.45
CA LEU A 117 3.61 12.73 5.40
C LEU A 117 4.91 12.10 5.89
N VAL A 118 5.39 12.47 7.09
CA VAL A 118 6.56 11.82 7.70
C VAL A 118 6.29 10.35 7.99
N LEU A 119 5.08 10.04 8.48
CA LEU A 119 4.68 8.68 8.82
C LEU A 119 4.60 7.80 7.56
N GLU A 120 4.01 8.30 6.49
CA GLU A 120 3.90 7.64 5.19
C GLU A 120 5.29 7.33 4.63
N ASP A 121 6.16 8.33 4.49
CA ASP A 121 7.53 8.14 3.98
C ASP A 121 8.35 7.17 4.84
N LEU A 122 8.23 7.28 6.17
CA LEU A 122 8.89 6.37 7.10
C LEU A 122 8.46 4.92 6.85
N PHE A 123 7.16 4.69 6.71
CA PHE A 123 6.64 3.36 6.45
C PHE A 123 6.94 2.88 5.02
N SER A 124 6.95 3.74 4.01
CA SER A 124 7.38 3.38 2.65
C SER A 124 8.80 2.81 2.64
N VAL A 125 9.75 3.50 3.29
CA VAL A 125 11.13 3.02 3.42
C VAL A 125 11.21 1.76 4.29
N ALA A 126 10.47 1.71 5.40
CA ALA A 126 10.47 0.56 6.30
C ALA A 126 9.88 -0.70 5.63
N VAL A 127 8.86 -0.57 4.79
CA VAL A 127 8.27 -1.67 4.03
C VAL A 127 9.25 -2.16 2.96
N ILE A 128 9.95 -1.27 2.26
CA ILE A 128 11.01 -1.67 1.32
C ILE A 128 12.08 -2.50 2.04
N ALA A 129 12.56 -2.05 3.20
CA ALA A 129 13.52 -2.79 4.01
C ALA A 129 12.96 -4.14 4.49
N ALA A 130 11.71 -4.17 4.95
CA ALA A 130 11.04 -5.39 5.40
C ALA A 130 10.88 -6.42 4.26
N VAL A 131 10.52 -5.96 3.06
CA VAL A 131 10.43 -6.82 1.86
C VAL A 131 11.80 -7.31 1.44
N GLY A 132 12.85 -6.48 1.51
CA GLY A 132 14.24 -6.90 1.29
C GLY A 132 14.66 -8.01 2.25
N TYR A 133 14.37 -7.85 3.54
CA TYR A 133 14.60 -8.91 4.55
C TYR A 133 13.76 -10.17 4.27
N ALA A 134 12.51 -9.99 3.84
CA ALA A 134 11.61 -11.09 3.47
C ALA A 134 12.17 -11.89 2.28
N ALA A 135 12.72 -11.21 1.28
CA ALA A 135 13.36 -11.82 0.11
C ALA A 135 14.66 -12.52 0.49
N PHE A 136 15.52 -11.85 1.28
CA PHE A 136 16.76 -12.42 1.80
C PHE A 136 16.51 -13.74 2.55
N ARG A 137 15.46 -13.79 3.39
CA ARG A 137 15.12 -15.02 4.11
C ARG A 137 14.66 -16.16 3.20
N ARG A 138 13.96 -15.84 2.11
CA ARG A 138 13.45 -16.84 1.15
C ARG A 138 14.54 -17.34 0.21
N LEU A 139 15.45 -16.47 -0.20
CA LEU A 139 16.44 -16.77 -1.25
C LEU A 139 17.80 -17.18 -0.70
N VAL A 140 18.17 -16.71 0.49
CA VAL A 140 19.51 -16.94 1.07
C VAL A 140 19.44 -17.85 2.29
N THR A 141 18.81 -17.40 3.40
CA THR A 141 18.89 -18.18 4.66
C THR A 141 18.03 -19.44 4.67
N LYS A 142 16.96 -19.48 3.87
CA LYS A 142 16.09 -20.64 3.64
C LYS A 142 15.80 -21.46 4.93
N PRO A 143 15.17 -20.87 5.96
CA PRO A 143 14.87 -21.59 7.20
C PRO A 143 14.01 -22.83 6.91
N ARG A 144 14.26 -23.96 7.60
CA ARG A 144 13.53 -25.24 7.38
C ARG A 144 12.00 -25.14 7.39
N ARG A 145 11.44 -24.15 8.09
CA ARG A 145 9.99 -23.89 8.17
C ARG A 145 9.43 -23.05 7.01
N LEU A 146 10.28 -22.55 6.14
CA LEU A 146 9.92 -21.62 5.07
C LEU A 146 9.93 -22.37 3.73
N THR A 147 8.74 -22.57 3.16
CA THR A 147 8.60 -23.10 1.81
C THR A 147 8.78 -21.96 0.80
N LEU A 148 9.61 -22.19 -0.21
CA LEU A 148 9.77 -21.26 -1.31
C LEU A 148 8.61 -21.48 -2.28
N SER A 149 7.68 -20.53 -2.35
CA SER A 149 6.60 -20.52 -3.34
C SER A 149 6.85 -19.43 -4.40
N PRO A 150 6.72 -19.74 -5.70
CA PRO A 150 6.78 -18.74 -6.76
C PRO A 150 5.76 -17.61 -6.53
N GLU A 151 4.56 -17.94 -6.09
CA GLU A 151 3.51 -16.98 -5.77
C GLU A 151 3.95 -16.02 -4.66
N GLY A 152 4.69 -16.51 -3.66
CA GLY A 152 5.24 -15.68 -2.59
C GLY A 152 6.28 -14.69 -3.12
N LEU A 153 7.15 -15.11 -4.03
CA LEU A 153 8.14 -14.21 -4.65
C LEU A 153 7.47 -13.15 -5.53
N VAL A 154 6.43 -13.54 -6.29
CA VAL A 154 5.64 -12.59 -7.09
C VAL A 154 4.98 -11.56 -6.19
N ILE A 155 4.36 -11.97 -5.07
CA ILE A 155 3.76 -11.03 -4.13
C ILE A 155 4.82 -10.08 -3.55
N LEU A 156 6.01 -10.59 -3.17
CA LEU A 156 7.10 -9.74 -2.68
C LEU A 156 7.54 -8.71 -3.72
N LEU A 157 7.65 -9.12 -4.99
CA LEU A 157 7.98 -8.23 -6.10
C LEU A 157 6.90 -7.16 -6.31
N LEU A 158 5.62 -7.55 -6.22
CA LEU A 158 4.50 -6.60 -6.36
C LEU A 158 4.47 -5.58 -5.22
N ILE A 159 4.72 -5.99 -3.98
CA ILE A 159 4.82 -5.06 -2.84
C ILE A 159 5.99 -4.10 -3.06
N PHE A 160 7.17 -4.62 -3.42
CA PHE A 160 8.33 -3.78 -3.70
C PHE A 160 8.06 -2.78 -4.85
N GLY A 161 7.49 -3.26 -5.96
CA GLY A 161 7.11 -2.43 -7.10
C GLY A 161 6.11 -1.34 -6.73
N LEU A 162 5.11 -1.68 -5.90
CA LEU A 162 4.17 -0.70 -5.36
C LEU A 162 4.90 0.40 -4.58
N MET A 163 5.82 0.06 -3.67
CA MET A 163 6.54 1.09 -2.88
C MET A 163 7.46 1.96 -3.75
N VAL A 164 8.12 1.37 -4.75
CA VAL A 164 9.00 2.12 -5.66
C VAL A 164 8.18 3.08 -6.52
N THR A 165 7.05 2.62 -7.06
CA THR A 165 6.17 3.45 -7.89
C THR A 165 5.52 4.57 -7.09
N ASP A 166 5.11 4.30 -5.86
CA ASP A 166 4.56 5.29 -4.92
C ASP A 166 5.57 6.41 -4.62
N LEU A 167 6.77 6.07 -4.15
CA LEU A 167 7.83 7.07 -3.92
C LEU A 167 8.23 7.82 -5.20
N SER A 168 8.21 7.15 -6.35
CA SER A 168 8.50 7.79 -7.64
C SER A 168 7.42 8.80 -8.02
N ALA A 169 6.15 8.49 -7.77
CA ALA A 169 5.04 9.40 -7.99
C ALA A 169 5.17 10.65 -7.09
N ASP A 170 5.54 10.48 -5.82
CA ASP A 170 5.80 11.59 -4.90
C ASP A 170 6.98 12.45 -5.34
N ALA A 171 8.09 11.82 -5.77
CA ALA A 171 9.24 12.52 -6.31
C ALA A 171 8.87 13.37 -7.53
N CYS A 172 8.07 12.82 -8.46
CA CYS A 172 7.58 13.55 -9.63
C CYS A 172 6.63 14.67 -9.23
N ARG A 173 5.75 14.46 -8.24
CA ARG A 173 4.87 15.49 -7.68
C ARG A 173 5.68 16.66 -7.12
N ILE A 174 6.72 16.40 -6.32
CA ILE A 174 7.59 17.43 -5.74
C ILE A 174 8.27 18.27 -6.84
N LEU A 175 8.74 17.63 -7.93
CA LEU A 175 9.40 18.34 -9.03
C LEU A 175 8.42 19.15 -9.91
N LEU A 176 7.20 18.63 -10.13
CA LEU A 176 6.24 19.23 -11.06
C LEU A 176 5.30 20.24 -10.39
N ALA A 177 5.01 20.06 -9.11
CA ALA A 177 4.11 20.88 -8.30
C ALA A 177 4.64 21.03 -6.86
N PRO A 178 5.70 21.85 -6.66
CA PRO A 178 6.25 22.09 -5.34
C PRO A 178 5.21 22.66 -4.37
N ALA A 179 5.19 22.14 -3.14
CA ALA A 179 4.28 22.54 -2.09
C ALA A 179 5.02 22.86 -0.78
N PRO A 180 4.45 23.72 0.10
CA PRO A 180 5.05 24.00 1.41
C PRO A 180 5.23 22.77 2.31
N THR A 181 4.50 21.69 2.02
CA THR A 181 4.51 20.44 2.77
C THR A 181 5.59 19.46 2.31
N ASP A 182 6.23 19.71 1.16
CA ASP A 182 7.30 18.85 0.62
C ASP A 182 8.41 18.53 1.63
N PRO A 183 8.85 19.44 2.53
CA PRO A 183 9.91 19.13 3.47
C PRO A 183 9.67 17.95 4.39
N TRP A 184 8.41 17.56 4.58
CA TRP A 184 7.99 16.44 5.43
C TRP A 184 8.03 15.09 4.71
N GLN A 185 8.18 15.09 3.38
CA GLN A 185 8.37 13.90 2.54
C GLN A 185 9.87 13.69 2.26
N PHE A 186 10.63 13.25 3.27
CA PHE A 186 12.08 13.12 3.16
C PHE A 186 12.55 12.09 2.12
N ALA A 187 11.86 10.96 1.98
CA ALA A 187 12.19 9.91 1.01
C ALA A 187 11.77 10.33 -0.40
N GLY A 188 10.57 10.90 -0.54
CA GLY A 188 10.12 11.51 -1.80
C GLY A 188 11.09 12.60 -2.28
N ARG A 189 11.55 13.49 -1.38
CA ARG A 189 12.54 14.54 -1.71
C ARG A 189 13.91 13.98 -2.08
N ALA A 190 14.38 12.96 -1.36
CA ALA A 190 15.64 12.31 -1.70
C ALA A 190 15.58 11.73 -3.12
N LEU A 191 14.48 11.06 -3.47
CA LEU A 191 14.26 10.54 -4.82
C LEU A 191 14.06 11.65 -5.86
N ALA A 192 13.37 12.75 -5.51
CA ALA A 192 13.22 13.92 -6.36
C ALA A 192 14.58 14.53 -6.74
N SER A 193 15.55 14.55 -5.81
CA SER A 193 16.89 15.04 -6.11
C SER A 193 17.64 14.18 -7.13
N ILE A 194 17.36 12.87 -7.15
CA ILE A 194 17.88 11.95 -8.17
C ILE A 194 17.22 12.23 -9.52
N PHE A 195 15.92 12.53 -9.53
CA PHE A 195 15.17 12.83 -10.76
C PHE A 195 15.34 14.26 -11.28
N ALA A 196 15.93 15.15 -10.50
CA ALA A 196 16.08 16.58 -10.85
C ALA A 196 16.86 16.81 -12.16
N GLY A 197 17.73 15.87 -12.55
CA GLY A 197 18.46 15.93 -13.82
C GLY A 197 17.66 15.48 -15.05
N LEU A 198 16.45 14.93 -14.88
CA LEU A 198 15.64 14.44 -15.98
C LEU A 198 14.90 15.58 -16.69
N PRO A 199 14.71 15.51 -18.02
CA PRO A 199 13.86 16.45 -18.74
C PRO A 199 12.44 16.45 -18.16
N ARG A 200 11.79 17.62 -18.11
CA ARG A 200 10.42 17.75 -17.56
C ARG A 200 9.42 16.77 -18.22
N GLY A 201 9.57 16.52 -19.52
CA GLY A 201 8.73 15.54 -20.23
C GLY A 201 8.97 14.09 -19.80
N ALA A 202 10.18 13.73 -19.35
CA ALA A 202 10.46 12.42 -18.79
C ALA A 202 9.85 12.29 -17.38
N VAL A 203 9.92 13.34 -16.56
CA VAL A 203 9.29 13.39 -15.22
C VAL A 203 7.76 13.32 -15.32
N GLN A 204 7.16 13.88 -16.37
CA GLN A 204 5.72 13.79 -16.61
C GLN A 204 5.24 12.41 -17.09
N GLY A 205 6.14 11.59 -17.63
CA GLY A 205 5.83 10.26 -18.16
C GLY A 205 6.13 9.10 -17.22
N LEU A 206 6.76 9.38 -16.08
CA LEU A 206 7.02 8.45 -14.98
C LEU A 206 5.81 8.41 -14.03
#